data_AF-A0AAU9XYK8-F1
#
_entry.id   AF-A0AAU9XYK8-F1
#
_cell.length_a   1.000
_cell.length_b   1.000
_cell.length_c   1.000
_cell.angle_alpha   90.00
_cell.angle_beta   90.00
_cell.angle_gamma   90.00
#
_symmetry.space_group_name_H-M   'P 1'
#
loop_
_entity.id
_entity.type
_entity.pdbx_description
1 polymer ?
#
loop_
_entity_poly.entity_id
_entity_poly.type
_entity_poly.pdbx_seq_one_letter_code
_entity_poly.pdbx_strand_id
1 'polypeptide(L)'
;ATNCSSEHYVLFFKTHKAGSSTISNIFFRYGDSRDLSFVLGSDTVIGWPTRFRIGQALAFDGTRPNFLCSHTRFNKKAINYLFPKDASKYVTIVRNPVEQFESTFNYMQIGTVFGFGTDPSESLKAFLKNGIGFNMLRKSGSSVLARNPQMFDLGLDFKFYQDAKAIKDYVEFLEEEFDLVLIAD
;
A
#
# COMPACT_ATOMS: atom_id res chain seq x y z
N ALA A 1 28.55 -23.42 -4.18
CA ALA A 1 27.27 -23.23 -3.47
C ALA A 1 27.23 -21.80 -2.97
N THR A 2 26.28 -20.99 -3.42
CA THR A 2 26.03 -19.67 -2.82
C THR A 2 25.36 -19.91 -1.47
N ASN A 3 26.06 -19.59 -0.39
CA ASN A 3 25.50 -19.63 0.96
C ASN A 3 24.44 -18.52 1.05
N CYS A 4 23.16 -18.87 1.01
CA CYS A 4 22.08 -17.93 1.29
C CYS A 4 21.74 -18.00 2.77
N SER A 5 21.72 -16.85 3.44
CA SER A 5 21.15 -16.69 4.78
C SER A 5 19.71 -16.21 4.69
N SER A 6 18.87 -16.60 5.64
CA SER A 6 17.52 -16.08 5.76
C SER A 6 17.51 -14.59 6.10
N GLU A 7 16.59 -13.85 5.49
CA GLU A 7 16.32 -12.46 5.85
C GLU A 7 15.16 -12.39 6.86
N HIS A 8 15.36 -11.61 7.92
CA HIS A 8 14.43 -11.53 9.06
C HIS A 8 13.98 -10.10 9.34
N TYR A 9 14.44 -9.10 8.59
CA TYR A 9 14.01 -7.72 8.74
C TYR A 9 13.44 -7.20 7.43
N VAL A 10 12.13 -7.40 7.23
CA VAL A 10 11.46 -7.08 5.96
C VAL A 10 10.29 -6.14 6.18
N LEU A 11 10.36 -4.99 5.52
CA LEU A 11 9.19 -4.18 5.24
C LEU A 11 8.53 -4.72 3.98
N PHE A 12 7.34 -5.29 4.09
CA PHE A 12 6.49 -5.59 2.94
C PHE A 12 5.37 -4.55 2.83
N PHE A 13 5.55 -3.61 1.92
CA PHE A 13 4.59 -2.56 1.67
C PHE A 13 3.46 -3.08 0.78
N LYS A 14 2.25 -3.12 1.33
CA LYS A 14 1.07 -3.63 0.60
C LYS A 14 0.49 -2.55 -0.31
N THR A 15 0.18 -2.95 -1.54
CA THR A 15 -0.70 -2.18 -2.43
C THR A 15 -2.09 -2.80 -2.46
N HIS A 16 -3.14 -1.97 -2.41
CA HIS A 16 -4.52 -2.40 -2.54
C HIS A 16 -4.74 -3.16 -3.85
N LYS A 17 -5.45 -4.29 -3.78
CA LYS A 17 -5.89 -5.09 -4.93
C LYS A 17 -4.77 -5.53 -5.89
N ALA A 18 -3.55 -5.68 -5.36
CA ALA A 18 -2.38 -6.18 -6.09
C ALA A 18 -1.94 -7.59 -5.62
N GLY A 19 -2.87 -8.41 -5.12
CA GLY A 19 -2.52 -9.74 -4.56
C GLY A 19 -1.73 -9.69 -3.23
N SER A 20 -1.58 -8.51 -2.63
CA SER A 20 -0.74 -8.29 -1.45
C SER A 20 -1.16 -9.05 -0.19
N SER A 21 -2.42 -9.49 -0.07
CA SER A 21 -2.86 -10.33 1.06
C SER A 21 -2.26 -11.73 1.04
N THR A 22 -2.09 -12.32 -0.15
CA THR A 22 -1.42 -13.62 -0.28
C THR A 22 0.02 -13.54 0.21
N ILE A 23 0.75 -12.53 -0.24
CA ILE A 23 2.15 -12.31 0.15
C ILE A 23 2.28 -11.97 1.65
N SER A 24 1.43 -11.09 2.18
CA SER A 24 1.41 -10.79 3.62
C SER A 24 1.20 -12.05 4.46
N ASN A 25 0.30 -12.95 4.04
CA ASN A 25 0.05 -14.20 4.76
C ASN A 25 1.27 -15.12 4.76
N ILE A 26 2.05 -15.14 3.68
CA ILE A 26 3.33 -15.86 3.64
C ILE A 26 4.31 -15.27 4.67
N PHE A 27 4.45 -13.94 4.72
CA PHE A 27 5.32 -13.29 5.70
C PHE A 27 4.87 -13.53 7.15
N PHE A 28 3.57 -13.43 7.43
CA PHE A 28 3.02 -13.72 8.76
C PHE A 28 3.32 -15.15 9.19
N ARG A 29 3.05 -16.15 8.34
CA ARG A 29 3.33 -17.56 8.64
C ARG A 29 4.83 -17.84 8.79
N TYR A 30 5.66 -17.20 7.98
CA TYR A 30 7.12 -17.36 8.04
C TYR A 30 7.70 -16.85 9.36
N GLY A 31 7.25 -15.67 9.81
CA GLY A 31 7.71 -15.08 11.06
C GLY A 31 7.12 -15.74 12.29
N ASP A 32 5.83 -16.09 12.26
CA ASP A 32 5.16 -16.83 13.35
C ASP A 32 5.85 -18.18 13.62
N SER A 33 6.18 -18.94 12.57
CA SER A 33 6.88 -20.23 12.74
C SER A 33 8.34 -20.13 13.20
N ARG A 34 8.85 -18.92 13.45
CA ARG A 34 10.25 -18.60 13.82
C ARG A 34 10.33 -17.63 14.98
N ASP A 35 9.22 -17.40 15.68
CA ASP A 35 9.14 -16.47 16.81
C ASP A 35 9.61 -15.04 16.47
N LEU A 36 9.35 -14.58 15.24
CA LEU A 36 9.71 -13.25 14.77
C LEU A 36 8.59 -12.23 15.03
N SER A 37 8.98 -10.98 15.27
CA SER A 37 8.07 -9.91 15.69
C SER A 37 7.45 -9.15 14.52
N PHE A 38 6.23 -8.63 14.71
CA PHE A 38 5.50 -7.89 13.69
C PHE A 38 5.06 -6.52 14.21
N VAL A 39 5.09 -5.51 13.35
CA VAL A 39 4.33 -4.28 13.55
C VAL A 39 2.86 -4.57 13.29
N LEU A 40 2.05 -4.53 14.35
CA LEU A 40 0.61 -4.78 14.33
C LEU A 40 -0.18 -3.52 14.69
N GLY A 41 -1.42 -3.43 14.24
CA GLY A 41 -2.39 -2.41 14.65
C GLY A 41 -3.57 -3.04 15.39
N SER A 42 -4.52 -2.23 15.83
CA SER A 42 -5.81 -2.70 16.36
C SER A 42 -6.69 -3.39 15.29
N ASP A 43 -6.30 -3.25 14.02
CA ASP A 43 -6.93 -3.85 12.85
C ASP A 43 -5.82 -4.24 11.84
N THR A 44 -6.20 -4.98 10.81
CA THR A 44 -5.42 -5.35 9.63
C THR A 44 -4.86 -4.16 8.83
N VAL A 45 -5.41 -2.97 9.07
CA VAL A 45 -5.03 -1.69 8.49
C VAL A 45 -4.49 -0.77 9.58
N ILE A 46 -3.26 -0.26 9.41
CA ILE A 46 -2.60 0.60 10.40
C ILE A 46 -2.53 2.03 9.85
N GLY A 47 -3.41 2.89 10.37
CA GLY A 47 -3.34 4.34 10.16
C GLY A 47 -3.74 4.85 8.77
N TRP A 48 -4.04 3.96 7.82
CA TRP A 48 -4.51 4.33 6.49
C TRP A 48 -5.89 5.03 6.57
N PRO A 49 -6.19 6.08 5.78
CA PRO A 49 -5.45 6.60 4.62
C PRO A 49 -4.38 7.65 4.94
N THR A 50 -4.13 7.94 6.22
CA THR A 50 -3.04 8.85 6.59
C THR A 50 -1.69 8.14 6.43
N ARG A 51 -0.64 8.91 6.14
CA ARG A 51 0.74 8.39 6.14
C ARG A 51 1.06 7.75 7.49
N PHE A 52 1.68 6.58 7.46
CA PHE A 52 1.98 5.77 8.63
C PHE A 52 2.75 6.58 9.69
N ARG A 53 2.34 6.44 10.95
CA ARG A 53 3.00 7.00 12.13
C ARG A 53 3.13 5.89 13.16
N ILE A 54 4.26 5.86 13.86
CA ILE A 54 4.57 4.80 14.83
C ILE A 54 3.47 4.65 15.88
N GLY A 55 2.91 5.76 16.37
CA GLY A 55 1.82 5.73 17.35
C GLY A 55 0.48 5.18 16.87
N GLN A 56 0.36 4.77 15.59
CA GLN A 56 -0.80 4.06 15.07
C GLN A 56 -0.67 2.54 15.24
N ALA A 57 0.55 2.03 15.43
CA ALA A 57 0.79 0.63 15.75
C ALA A 57 0.47 0.35 17.23
N LEU A 58 0.21 -0.91 17.55
CA LEU A 58 0.15 -1.38 18.93
C LEU A 58 1.51 -1.13 19.61
N ALA A 59 1.45 -0.89 20.91
CA ALA A 59 2.64 -0.69 21.71
C ALA A 59 3.55 -1.93 21.64
N PHE A 60 4.84 -1.68 21.46
CA PHE A 60 5.90 -2.69 21.54
C PHE A 60 6.97 -2.15 22.51
N ASP A 61 7.79 -3.05 23.04
CA ASP A 61 8.79 -2.78 24.09
C ASP A 61 10.00 -1.94 23.63
N GLY A 62 9.95 -1.40 22.40
CA GLY A 62 11.05 -0.68 21.76
C GLY A 62 12.02 -1.59 21.01
N THR A 63 11.88 -2.91 21.08
CA THR A 63 12.65 -3.84 20.26
C THR A 63 12.31 -3.62 18.80
N ARG A 64 13.34 -3.65 17.95
CA ARG A 64 13.18 -3.49 16.51
C ARG A 64 12.31 -4.63 15.95
N PRO A 65 11.20 -4.33 15.27
CA PRO A 65 10.35 -5.35 14.70
C PRO A 65 11.01 -6.04 13.50
N ASN A 66 10.72 -7.33 13.31
CA ASN A 66 11.19 -8.11 12.17
C ASN A 66 10.39 -7.80 10.90
N PHE A 67 9.08 -7.63 11.01
CA PHE A 67 8.22 -7.44 9.85
C PHE A 67 7.24 -6.28 10.01
N LEU A 68 7.00 -5.56 8.92
CA LEU A 68 5.78 -4.78 8.73
C LEU A 68 5.17 -5.20 7.40
N CYS A 69 4.05 -5.93 7.47
CA CYS A 69 3.37 -6.48 6.29
C CYS A 69 1.84 -6.28 6.34
N SER A 70 1.37 -5.34 7.18
CA SER A 70 -0.03 -4.89 7.29
C SER A 70 -0.31 -3.71 6.37
N HIS A 71 -1.59 -3.38 6.14
CA HIS A 71 -1.95 -2.32 5.20
C HIS A 71 -1.69 -0.95 5.81
N THR A 72 -0.76 -0.18 5.23
CA THR A 72 -0.38 1.16 5.71
C THR A 72 -0.21 2.10 4.52
N ARG A 73 0.05 3.40 4.77
CA ARG A 73 0.45 4.34 3.72
C ARG A 73 1.89 4.79 3.93
N PHE A 74 2.70 4.80 2.87
CA PHE A 74 4.14 4.95 3.00
C PHE A 74 4.53 6.30 3.62
N ASN A 75 5.48 6.24 4.55
CA ASN A 75 6.07 7.39 5.22
C ASN A 75 7.54 7.11 5.51
N LYS A 76 8.43 7.54 4.60
CA LYS A 76 9.88 7.34 4.72
C LYS A 76 10.43 7.59 6.12
N LYS A 77 10.06 8.70 6.78
CA LYS A 77 10.61 9.03 8.10
C LYS A 77 10.25 8.00 9.16
N ALA A 78 8.98 7.61 9.24
CA ALA A 78 8.51 6.65 10.25
C ALA A 78 8.97 5.22 9.92
N ILE A 79 8.95 4.87 8.63
CA ILE A 79 9.33 3.55 8.14
C ILE A 79 10.83 3.31 8.30
N ASN A 80 11.69 4.24 7.89
CA ASN A 80 13.14 4.09 8.00
C ASN A 80 13.63 4.13 9.46
N TYR A 81 12.84 4.71 10.37
CA TYR A 81 13.11 4.63 11.81
C TYR A 81 12.89 3.21 12.36
N LEU A 82 11.79 2.54 11.98
CA LEU A 82 11.52 1.16 12.41
C LEU A 82 12.35 0.12 11.63
N PHE A 83 12.62 0.40 10.36
CA PHE A 83 13.32 -0.46 9.42
C PHE A 83 14.47 0.31 8.75
N PRO A 84 15.62 0.49 9.42
CA PRO A 84 16.78 1.14 8.80
C PRO A 84 17.16 0.49 7.47
N LYS A 85 17.45 1.30 6.44
CA LYS A 85 17.68 0.86 5.05
C LYS A 85 18.94 0.02 4.86
N ASP A 86 19.94 0.19 5.72
CA ASP A 86 21.19 -0.58 5.75
C ASP A 86 21.03 -1.96 6.42
N ALA A 87 19.93 -2.17 7.14
CA ALA A 87 19.70 -3.38 7.93
C ALA A 87 18.35 -4.07 7.64
N SER A 88 17.57 -3.60 6.67
CA SER A 88 16.25 -4.16 6.32
C SER A 88 16.09 -4.28 4.81
N LYS A 89 15.23 -5.20 4.36
CA LYS A 89 14.79 -5.29 2.97
C LYS A 89 13.39 -4.72 2.77
N TYR A 90 13.25 -3.89 1.74
CA TYR A 90 12.02 -3.21 1.40
C TYR A 90 11.44 -3.89 0.17
N VAL A 91 10.27 -4.51 0.36
CA VAL A 91 9.57 -5.26 -0.67
C VAL A 91 8.20 -4.62 -0.87
N THR A 92 7.76 -4.49 -2.11
CA THR A 92 6.38 -4.10 -2.42
C THR A 92 5.82 -4.96 -3.54
N ILE A 93 4.54 -4.79 -3.84
CA ILE A 93 3.88 -5.41 -4.97
C ILE A 93 3.03 -4.38 -5.71
N VAL A 94 3.16 -4.36 -7.03
CA VAL A 94 2.34 -3.55 -7.94
C VAL A 94 1.55 -4.47 -8.87
N ARG A 95 0.58 -3.92 -9.60
CA ARG A 95 -0.24 -4.65 -10.56
C ARG A 95 -0.50 -3.79 -11.79
N ASN A 96 -0.89 -4.41 -12.90
CA ASN A 96 -1.43 -3.68 -14.03
C ASN A 96 -2.49 -2.66 -13.56
N PRO A 97 -2.32 -1.36 -13.86
CA PRO A 97 -3.18 -0.31 -13.31
C PRO A 97 -4.64 -0.42 -13.75
N VAL A 98 -4.93 -1.00 -14.92
CA VAL A 98 -6.31 -1.17 -15.41
C VAL A 98 -7.03 -2.23 -14.58
N GLU A 99 -6.44 -3.42 -14.49
CA GLU A 99 -7.04 -4.57 -13.77
C GLU A 99 -7.13 -4.30 -12.27
N GLN A 100 -6.12 -3.64 -11.71
CA GLN A 100 -6.17 -3.21 -10.32
C GLN A 100 -7.25 -2.17 -10.10
N PHE A 101 -7.39 -1.19 -10.98
CA PHE A 101 -8.42 -0.16 -10.85
C PHE A 101 -9.81 -0.79 -10.88
N GLU A 102 -10.08 -1.71 -11.81
CA GLU A 102 -11.35 -2.45 -11.85
C GLU A 102 -11.61 -3.23 -10.56
N SER A 103 -10.60 -3.98 -10.07
CA SER A 103 -10.70 -4.71 -8.81
C SER A 103 -10.93 -3.79 -7.60
N THR A 104 -10.29 -2.62 -7.59
CA THR A 104 -10.42 -1.59 -6.54
C THR A 104 -11.79 -0.94 -6.58
N PHE A 105 -12.24 -0.56 -7.77
CA PHE A 105 -13.52 0.06 -8.01
C PHE A 105 -14.66 -0.80 -7.47
N ASN A 106 -14.64 -2.08 -7.81
CA ASN A 106 -15.65 -3.04 -7.40
C ASN A 106 -15.56 -3.36 -5.90
N TYR A 107 -14.36 -3.67 -5.38
CA TYR A 107 -14.18 -4.05 -3.98
C TYR A 107 -14.52 -2.89 -3.02
N MET A 108 -14.11 -1.66 -3.35
CA MET A 108 -14.35 -0.49 -2.52
C MET A 108 -15.71 0.17 -2.79
N GLN A 109 -16.52 -0.41 -3.69
CA GLN A 109 -17.84 0.11 -4.09
C GLN A 109 -17.80 1.58 -4.51
N ILE A 110 -16.79 1.94 -5.31
CA ILE A 110 -16.53 3.33 -5.73
C ILE A 110 -17.74 3.90 -6.49
N GLY A 111 -18.43 3.08 -7.29
CA GLY A 111 -19.68 3.44 -7.95
C GLY A 111 -20.73 3.98 -6.96
N THR A 112 -21.00 3.22 -5.91
CA THR A 112 -21.93 3.62 -4.82
C THR A 112 -21.44 4.89 -4.11
N VAL A 113 -20.15 4.97 -3.76
CA VAL A 113 -19.55 6.12 -3.06
C VAL A 113 -19.78 7.42 -3.84
N PHE A 114 -19.69 7.39 -5.17
CA PHE A 114 -19.87 8.57 -6.01
C PHE A 114 -21.25 8.70 -6.65
N GLY A 115 -22.19 7.80 -6.35
CA GLY A 115 -23.57 7.88 -6.83
C GLY A 115 -23.77 7.43 -8.28
N PHE A 116 -22.89 6.57 -8.80
CA PHE A 116 -23.02 5.96 -10.13
C PHE A 116 -23.87 4.68 -10.14
N GLY A 117 -24.45 4.31 -8.99
CA GLY A 117 -25.25 3.09 -8.82
C GLY A 117 -24.48 1.94 -8.18
N THR A 118 -25.18 0.83 -7.95
CA THR A 118 -24.65 -0.37 -7.27
C THR A 118 -24.29 -1.51 -8.22
N ASP A 119 -24.75 -1.47 -9.47
CA ASP A 119 -24.34 -2.44 -10.48
C ASP A 119 -22.87 -2.21 -10.86
N PRO A 120 -21.97 -3.21 -10.71
CA PRO A 120 -20.54 -3.01 -10.94
C PRO A 120 -20.20 -2.56 -12.37
N SER A 121 -20.83 -3.16 -13.38
CA SER A 121 -20.49 -2.88 -14.79
C SER A 121 -21.02 -1.52 -15.22
N GLU A 122 -22.28 -1.23 -14.93
CA GLU A 122 -22.93 0.03 -15.30
C GLU A 122 -22.34 1.21 -14.53
N SER A 123 -22.06 1.04 -13.23
CA SER A 123 -21.44 2.10 -12.43
C SER A 123 -20.00 2.39 -12.86
N LEU A 124 -19.21 1.38 -13.26
CA LEU A 124 -17.87 1.59 -13.81
C LEU A 124 -17.93 2.33 -15.15
N LYS A 125 -18.82 1.93 -16.07
CA LYS A 125 -19.03 2.64 -17.35
C LYS A 125 -19.42 4.10 -17.11
N ALA A 126 -20.36 4.35 -16.20
CA ALA A 126 -20.79 5.70 -15.85
C ALA A 126 -19.65 6.52 -15.21
N PHE A 127 -18.84 5.91 -14.35
CA PHE A 127 -17.67 6.55 -13.77
C PHE A 127 -16.63 6.93 -14.83
N LEU A 128 -16.30 6.02 -15.75
CA LEU A 128 -15.33 6.28 -16.82
C LEU A 128 -15.81 7.36 -17.80
N LYS A 129 -17.12 7.42 -18.05
CA LYS A 129 -17.73 8.43 -18.92
C LYS A 129 -17.76 9.82 -18.29
N ASN A 130 -18.14 9.91 -17.01
CA ASN A 130 -18.40 11.19 -16.36
C ASN A 130 -17.23 11.71 -15.51
N GLY A 131 -16.40 10.80 -14.99
CA GLY A 131 -15.29 11.10 -14.10
C GLY A 131 -15.73 11.67 -12.74
N ILE A 132 -14.74 12.01 -11.92
CA ILE A 132 -14.91 12.74 -10.64
C ILE A 132 -13.86 13.84 -10.52
N GLY A 133 -14.21 14.96 -9.87
CA GLY A 133 -13.25 16.01 -9.54
C GLY A 133 -12.25 15.59 -8.45
N PHE A 134 -11.05 16.19 -8.43
CA PHE A 134 -10.03 15.91 -7.40
C PHE A 134 -10.48 16.26 -5.97
N ASN A 135 -11.33 17.28 -5.82
CA ASN A 135 -11.95 17.65 -4.55
C ASN A 135 -12.80 16.50 -3.96
N MET A 136 -13.33 15.62 -4.81
CA MET A 136 -14.17 14.49 -4.41
C MET A 136 -13.36 13.33 -3.79
N LEU A 137 -12.02 13.32 -3.93
CA LEU A 137 -11.17 12.28 -3.34
C LEU A 137 -11.12 12.31 -1.81
N ARG A 138 -11.69 13.35 -1.19
CA ARG A 138 -11.87 13.47 0.26
C ARG A 138 -13.27 13.06 0.74
N LYS A 139 -14.16 12.63 -0.15
CA LYS A 139 -15.58 12.34 0.18
C LYS A 139 -15.73 11.19 1.17
N SER A 140 -14.86 10.19 1.10
CA SER A 140 -14.82 9.03 2.01
C SER A 140 -13.40 8.50 2.16
N GLY A 141 -13.18 7.58 3.10
CA GLY A 141 -11.88 6.93 3.28
C GLY A 141 -11.37 6.23 2.01
N SER A 142 -12.23 5.51 1.28
CA SER A 142 -11.87 4.80 0.05
C SER A 142 -11.79 5.69 -1.18
N SER A 143 -12.31 6.92 -1.12
CA SER A 143 -12.33 7.85 -2.26
C SER A 143 -10.93 8.16 -2.82
N VAL A 144 -9.88 8.10 -1.98
CA VAL A 144 -8.49 8.30 -2.39
C VAL A 144 -7.98 7.24 -3.37
N LEU A 145 -8.62 6.07 -3.41
CA LEU A 145 -8.28 4.95 -4.30
C LEU A 145 -8.95 5.06 -5.68
N ALA A 146 -9.85 6.03 -5.88
CA ALA A 146 -10.66 6.17 -7.09
C ALA A 146 -9.90 6.73 -8.31
N ARG A 147 -8.57 6.93 -8.20
CA ARG A 147 -7.72 7.35 -9.33
C ARG A 147 -6.47 6.48 -9.46
N ASN A 148 -5.49 6.67 -8.58
CA ASN A 148 -4.23 5.92 -8.62
C ASN A 148 -3.96 5.26 -7.25
N PRO A 149 -4.57 4.10 -6.98
CA PRO A 149 -4.46 3.45 -5.67
C PRO A 149 -3.01 3.06 -5.33
N GLN A 150 -2.20 2.63 -6.31
CA GLN A 150 -0.79 2.23 -6.09
C GLN A 150 0.03 3.39 -5.57
N MET A 151 -0.06 4.50 -6.29
CA MET A 151 0.70 5.69 -5.99
C MET A 151 0.23 6.32 -4.67
N PHE A 152 -1.06 6.19 -4.33
CA PHE A 152 -1.59 6.62 -3.05
C PHE A 152 -1.02 5.81 -1.88
N ASP A 153 -1.08 4.48 -1.96
CA ASP A 153 -0.56 3.57 -0.94
C ASP A 153 0.95 3.79 -0.75
N LEU A 154 1.70 3.88 -1.86
CA LEU A 154 3.13 4.18 -1.89
C LEU A 154 3.48 5.63 -1.51
N GLY A 155 2.50 6.43 -1.09
CA GLY A 155 2.70 7.63 -0.31
C GLY A 155 2.65 8.95 -1.08
N LEU A 156 2.49 8.95 -2.40
CA LEU A 156 2.26 10.19 -3.15
C LEU A 156 0.82 10.68 -2.91
N ASP A 157 0.65 11.99 -2.82
CA ASP A 157 -0.66 12.59 -2.60
C ASP A 157 -1.37 12.88 -3.92
N PHE A 158 -2.69 12.69 -3.95
CA PHE A 158 -3.49 12.84 -5.17
C PHE A 158 -3.40 14.24 -5.80
N LYS A 159 -3.03 15.27 -5.02
CA LYS A 159 -2.82 16.62 -5.54
C LYS A 159 -1.70 16.72 -6.59
N PHE A 160 -0.79 15.73 -6.64
CA PHE A 160 0.31 15.67 -7.59
C PHE A 160 0.00 14.85 -8.85
N TYR A 161 -1.18 14.23 -8.97
CA TYR A 161 -1.47 13.32 -10.09
C TYR A 161 -1.61 14.01 -11.45
N GLN A 162 -1.58 15.34 -11.50
CA GLN A 162 -1.57 16.12 -12.74
C GLN A 162 -0.21 16.77 -13.01
N ASP A 163 0.78 16.53 -12.15
CA ASP A 163 2.14 17.01 -12.31
C ASP A 163 3.03 15.83 -12.74
N ALA A 164 3.29 15.76 -14.05
CA ALA A 164 4.09 14.69 -14.63
C ALA A 164 5.53 14.65 -14.07
N LYS A 165 6.10 15.82 -13.73
CA LYS A 165 7.43 15.88 -13.14
C LYS A 165 7.40 15.31 -11.72
N ALA A 166 6.43 15.74 -10.90
CA ALA A 166 6.30 15.21 -9.53
C ALA A 166 6.05 13.70 -9.51
N ILE A 167 5.27 13.17 -10.46
CA ILE A 167 5.07 11.72 -10.61
C ILE A 167 6.40 11.03 -10.95
N LYS A 168 7.13 11.54 -11.95
CA LYS A 168 8.41 10.96 -12.37
C LYS A 168 9.43 10.96 -11.24
N ASP A 169 9.62 12.12 -10.60
CA ASP A 169 10.54 12.27 -9.46
C ASP A 169 10.16 11.30 -8.32
N TYR A 170 8.86 11.07 -8.09
CA TYR A 170 8.42 10.15 -7.04
C TYR A 170 8.62 8.68 -7.41
N VAL A 171 8.52 8.32 -8.69
CA VAL A 171 8.86 6.96 -9.17
C VAL A 171 10.36 6.71 -9.00
N GLU A 172 11.22 7.64 -9.42
CA GLU A 172 12.68 7.55 -9.23
C GLU A 172 13.03 7.41 -7.73
N PHE A 173 12.36 8.19 -6.88
CA PHE A 173 12.47 8.04 -5.43
C PHE A 173 12.08 6.64 -4.93
N LEU A 174 10.99 6.05 -5.42
CA LEU A 174 10.57 4.70 -5.03
C LEU A 174 11.53 3.62 -5.51
N GLU A 175 12.15 3.80 -6.69
CA GLU A 175 13.19 2.89 -7.21
C GLU A 175 14.42 2.84 -6.30
N GLU A 176 14.78 3.96 -5.66
CA GLU A 176 15.86 4.00 -4.66
C GLU A 176 15.45 3.38 -3.30
N GLU A 177 14.17 3.48 -2.93
CA GLU A 177 13.69 3.03 -1.62
C GLU A 177 13.35 1.53 -1.56
N PHE A 178 12.94 0.90 -2.66
CA PHE A 178 12.51 -0.51 -2.66
C PHE A 178 13.58 -1.45 -3.22
N ASP A 179 13.95 -2.46 -2.45
CA ASP A 179 14.93 -3.49 -2.85
C ASP A 179 14.33 -4.52 -3.81
N LEU A 180 13.02 -4.76 -3.73
CA LEU A 180 12.29 -5.67 -4.60
C LEU A 180 10.86 -5.18 -4.86
N VAL A 181 10.50 -5.08 -6.13
CA VAL A 181 9.14 -4.77 -6.58
C VAL A 181 8.56 -6.00 -7.29
N LEU A 182 7.58 -6.62 -6.65
CA LEU A 182 6.82 -7.72 -7.25
C LEU A 182 5.77 -7.15 -8.21
N ILE A 183 5.44 -7.90 -9.26
CA ILE A 183 4.37 -7.56 -10.19
C ILE A 183 3.35 -8.69 -10.14
N ALA A 184 2.10 -8.36 -9.83
CA ALA A 184 0.98 -9.29 -9.91
C ALA A 184 0.41 -9.33 -11.33
N ASP A 185 0.03 -10.53 -11.76
CA ASP A 185 -0.82 -10.78 -12.93
C ASP A 185 -2.28 -10.35 -12.69
#